data_AF-A0A4S4MZ62-F1
#
_entry.id   AF-A0A4S4MZ62-F1
#
_cell.length_a   1.000
_cell.length_b   1.000
_cell.length_c   1.000
_cell.angle_alpha   90.00
_cell.angle_beta   90.00
_cell.angle_gamma   90.00
#
_symmetry.space_group_name_H-M   'P 1'
#
loop_
_entity.id
_entity.type
_entity.pdbx_description
1 polymer ?
#
loop_
_entity_poly.entity_id
_entity_poly.type
_entity_poly.pdbx_seq_one_letter_code
_entity_poly.pdbx_strand_id
1 'polypeptide(L)'
;MCRKKKLVKLATMIAWTPAVERSSVDKWVHDDGRVLILSDAAHVFFPCSIQNLAVAVCDATTLDHLFLNAFQEIRPERIRSMHTLELSNIDFSLMPNGPAQEARDESLKERRDKELNALDFIGSKEGDNKEEMDISMRL
;
A
#
# COMPACT_ATOMS: atom_id res chain seq x y z
N MET A 1 -17.04 18.54 22.77
CA MET A 1 -17.50 17.38 21.96
C MET A 1 -16.32 16.86 21.13
N CYS A 2 -16.04 15.55 21.12
CA CYS A 2 -14.89 14.97 20.38
C CYS A 2 -15.05 15.16 18.85
N ARG A 3 -13.97 15.54 18.14
CA ARG A 3 -13.94 15.80 16.67
C ARG A 3 -14.58 14.67 15.86
N LYS A 4 -14.35 13.40 16.23
CA LYS A 4 -14.94 12.23 15.56
C LYS A 4 -16.48 12.27 15.58
N LYS A 5 -17.08 12.58 16.73
CA LYS A 5 -18.55 12.71 16.86
C LYS A 5 -19.11 13.88 16.05
N LYS A 6 -18.32 14.95 15.84
CA LYS A 6 -18.70 16.08 14.99
C LYS A 6 -18.73 15.67 13.52
N LEU A 7 -17.71 14.96 13.04
CA LEU A 7 -17.65 14.48 11.65
C LEU A 7 -18.81 13.54 11.32
N VAL A 8 -19.15 12.60 12.22
CA VAL A 8 -20.29 11.69 12.02
C VAL A 8 -21.60 12.45 11.88
N LYS A 9 -21.83 13.53 12.65
CA LYS A 9 -23.04 14.35 12.52
C LYS A 9 -23.11 15.17 11.22
N LEU A 10 -21.97 15.40 10.57
CA LEU A 10 -21.91 16.14 9.30
C LEU A 10 -22.06 15.22 8.08
N ALA A 11 -21.99 13.90 8.28
CA ALA A 11 -22.12 12.95 7.18
C ALA A 11 -23.57 12.90 6.68
N THR A 12 -23.77 13.19 5.39
CA THR A 12 -25.07 13.04 4.71
C THR A 12 -25.43 11.57 4.49
N MET A 13 -24.42 10.69 4.41
CA MET A 13 -24.57 9.26 4.19
C MET A 13 -23.47 8.50 4.94
N ILE A 14 -23.82 7.34 5.48
CA ILE A 14 -22.88 6.39 6.05
C ILE A 14 -23.07 5.07 5.30
N ALA A 15 -22.07 4.68 4.50
CA ALA A 15 -22.02 3.36 3.88
C ALA A 15 -21.16 2.45 4.75
N TRP A 16 -21.66 1.26 5.05
CA TRP A 16 -20.91 0.23 5.74
C TRP A 16 -20.43 -0.81 4.73
N THR A 17 -19.12 -1.05 4.72
CA THR A 17 -18.50 -2.07 3.89
C THR A 17 -17.63 -2.94 4.79
N PRO A 18 -17.81 -4.28 4.78
CA PRO A 18 -16.99 -5.15 5.59
C PRO A 18 -15.54 -5.13 5.08
N ALA A 19 -14.59 -4.98 6.00
CA ALA A 19 -13.17 -5.17 5.72
C ALA A 19 -12.87 -6.67 5.74
N VAL A 20 -12.77 -7.27 4.56
CA VAL A 20 -12.53 -8.72 4.40
C VAL A 20 -11.29 -8.89 3.56
N GLU A 21 -10.32 -9.63 4.07
CA GLU A 21 -9.18 -10.09 3.27
C GLU A 21 -9.66 -11.13 2.27
N ARG A 22 -9.28 -10.97 1.00
CA ARG A 22 -9.61 -11.92 -0.06
C ARG A 22 -8.34 -12.55 -0.58
N SER A 23 -8.39 -13.86 -0.85
CA SER A 23 -7.28 -14.57 -1.48
C SER A 23 -7.01 -14.01 -2.88
N SER A 24 -5.74 -13.76 -3.19
CA SER A 24 -5.30 -13.46 -4.55
C SER A 24 -5.43 -14.68 -5.45
N VAL A 25 -5.72 -14.47 -6.73
CA VAL A 25 -5.66 -15.53 -7.75
C VAL A 25 -4.20 -15.71 -8.17
N ASP A 26 -3.71 -16.96 -8.25
CA ASP A 26 -2.31 -17.24 -8.63
C ASP A 26 -2.03 -16.98 -10.11
N LYS A 27 -3.05 -17.12 -10.96
CA LYS A 27 -2.97 -17.00 -12.41
C LYS A 27 -3.99 -16.01 -12.92
N TRP A 28 -3.53 -14.94 -13.57
CA TRP A 28 -4.39 -13.87 -14.07
C TRP A 28 -4.67 -14.00 -15.57
N VAL A 29 -3.75 -14.61 -16.32
CA VAL A 29 -3.89 -14.87 -17.75
C VAL A 29 -4.45 -16.28 -17.96
N HIS A 30 -5.52 -16.41 -18.75
CA HIS A 30 -6.06 -17.71 -19.14
C HIS A 30 -5.04 -18.52 -19.97
N ASP A 31 -5.11 -19.85 -19.95
CA ASP A 31 -4.18 -20.73 -20.69
C ASP A 31 -4.07 -20.41 -22.19
N ASP A 32 -5.17 -20.03 -22.82
CA ASP A 32 -5.20 -19.63 -24.24
C ASP A 32 -4.53 -18.27 -24.51
N GLY A 33 -4.13 -17.52 -23.48
CA GLY A 33 -3.42 -16.25 -23.60
C GLY A 33 -4.25 -15.11 -24.22
N ARG A 34 -5.58 -15.18 -24.18
CA ARG A 34 -6.49 -14.16 -24.76
C ARG A 34 -7.36 -13.44 -23.73
N VAL A 35 -7.36 -13.91 -22.49
CA VAL A 35 -8.18 -13.36 -21.40
C VAL A 35 -7.26 -13.08 -20.22
N LEU A 36 -7.42 -11.90 -19.63
CA LEU A 36 -6.68 -11.41 -18.47
C LEU A 36 -7.68 -10.84 -17.46
N ILE A 37 -7.52 -11.18 -16.18
CA ILE A 37 -8.20 -10.49 -15.07
C ILE A 37 -7.31 -9.37 -14.52
N LEU A 38 -7.92 -8.26 -14.13
CA LEU A 38 -7.23 -7.03 -13.69
C LEU A 38 -7.93 -6.39 -12.49
N SER A 39 -7.20 -5.53 -11.76
CA SER A 39 -7.75 -4.73 -10.66
C SER A 39 -8.48 -5.61 -9.64
N ASP A 40 -9.61 -5.17 -9.08
CA ASP A 40 -10.43 -5.92 -8.13
C ASP A 40 -10.81 -7.35 -8.59
N ALA A 41 -10.77 -7.67 -9.89
CA ALA A 41 -10.99 -9.05 -10.34
C ALA A 41 -9.78 -9.98 -10.06
N ALA A 42 -8.56 -9.42 -10.04
CA ALA A 42 -7.31 -10.15 -9.82
C ALA A 42 -6.78 -9.98 -8.39
N HIS A 43 -6.92 -8.78 -7.83
CA HIS A 43 -6.43 -8.40 -6.52
C HIS A 43 -7.37 -7.37 -5.90
N VAL A 44 -8.02 -7.74 -4.79
CA VAL A 44 -8.94 -6.84 -4.09
C VAL A 44 -8.20 -6.19 -2.94
N PHE A 45 -8.14 -4.86 -2.95
CA PHE A 45 -7.67 -4.09 -1.80
C PHE A 45 -8.82 -3.73 -0.87
N PHE A 46 -8.49 -3.43 0.39
CA PHE A 46 -9.48 -2.97 1.35
C PHE A 46 -10.14 -1.65 0.89
N PRO A 47 -11.44 -1.41 1.20
CA PRO A 47 -12.16 -0.22 0.77
C PRO A 47 -11.54 1.12 1.20
N CYS A 48 -10.68 1.10 2.22
CA CYS A 48 -9.96 2.27 2.73
C CYS A 48 -8.49 2.31 2.29
N SER A 49 -8.08 1.41 1.38
CA SER A 49 -6.74 1.38 0.84
C SER A 49 -6.48 2.63 -0.02
N ILE A 50 -5.33 3.24 0.22
CA ILE A 50 -4.84 4.36 -0.59
C ILE A 50 -4.37 3.91 -1.98
N GLN A 51 -4.09 2.61 -2.15
CA GLN A 51 -3.47 2.09 -3.36
C GLN A 51 -4.47 1.57 -4.40
N ASN A 52 -5.74 1.34 -4.04
CA ASN A 52 -6.67 0.58 -4.89
C ASN A 52 -6.75 1.14 -6.34
N LEU A 53 -7.06 2.43 -6.46
CA LEU A 53 -7.15 3.08 -7.78
C LEU A 53 -5.78 3.21 -8.46
N ALA A 54 -4.73 3.53 -7.70
CA ALA A 54 -3.38 3.70 -8.24
C ALA A 54 -2.86 2.40 -8.87
N VAL A 55 -3.15 1.26 -8.25
CA VAL A 55 -2.75 -0.05 -8.75
C VAL A 55 -3.48 -0.37 -10.05
N ALA A 56 -4.78 -0.09 -10.15
CA ALA A 56 -5.55 -0.29 -11.38
C ALA A 56 -4.97 0.52 -12.55
N VAL A 57 -4.55 1.76 -12.30
CA VAL A 57 -3.88 2.59 -13.31
C VAL A 57 -2.53 1.99 -13.71
N CYS A 58 -1.74 1.52 -12.74
CA CYS A 58 -0.47 0.84 -12.99
C CYS A 58 -0.63 -0.47 -13.78
N ASP A 59 -1.72 -1.21 -13.58
CA ASP A 59 -2.03 -2.40 -14.38
C ASP A 59 -2.27 -2.01 -15.84
N ALA A 60 -3.09 -0.98 -16.08
CA ALA A 60 -3.37 -0.50 -17.43
C ALA A 60 -2.09 -0.04 -18.16
N THR A 61 -1.23 0.73 -17.49
CA THR A 61 0.02 1.21 -18.09
C THR A 61 1.03 0.08 -18.31
N THR A 62 1.10 -0.90 -17.41
CA THR A 62 1.99 -2.05 -17.61
C THR A 62 1.54 -2.88 -18.81
N LEU A 63 0.22 -3.08 -18.97
CA LEU A 63 -0.34 -3.82 -20.09
C LEU A 63 -0.10 -3.13 -21.44
N ASP A 64 -0.06 -1.80 -21.47
CA ASP A 64 0.27 -1.02 -22.68
C ASP A 64 1.71 -1.27 -23.18
N HIS A 65 2.64 -1.52 -22.25
CA HIS A 65 4.06 -1.67 -22.56
C HIS A 65 4.51 -3.14 -22.70
N LEU A 66 3.72 -4.10 -22.22
CA LEU A 66 4.13 -5.51 -22.10
C LEU A 66 3.07 -6.48 -22.62
N PHE A 67 3.53 -7.62 -23.16
CA PHE A 67 2.66 -8.74 -23.48
C PHE A 67 2.12 -9.43 -22.22
N LEU A 68 0.98 -10.13 -22.35
CA LEU A 68 0.27 -10.78 -21.24
C LEU A 68 1.14 -11.70 -20.39
N ASN A 69 2.04 -12.47 -21.00
CA ASN A 69 2.92 -13.38 -20.26
C ASN A 69 3.92 -12.61 -19.38
N ALA A 70 4.52 -11.54 -19.90
CA ALA A 70 5.42 -10.69 -19.11
C ALA A 70 4.66 -9.93 -18.01
N PHE A 71 3.42 -9.52 -18.29
CA PHE A 71 2.53 -8.91 -17.29
C PHE A 71 2.26 -9.87 -16.11
N GLN A 72 1.94 -11.14 -16.40
CA GLN A 72 1.69 -12.19 -15.40
C GLN A 72 2.91 -12.47 -14.52
N GLU A 73 4.13 -12.33 -15.04
CA GLU A 73 5.35 -12.56 -14.24
C GLU A 73 5.63 -11.41 -13.27
N ILE A 74 5.44 -10.16 -13.70
CA ILE A 74 5.90 -8.99 -12.94
C ILE A 74 4.84 -8.49 -11.96
N ARG A 75 3.57 -8.46 -12.37
CA ARG A 75 2.53 -7.75 -11.60
C ARG A 75 2.13 -8.46 -10.32
N PRO A 76 1.91 -9.78 -10.28
CA PRO A 76 1.47 -10.45 -9.06
C PRO A 76 2.43 -10.24 -7.88
N GLU A 77 3.74 -10.28 -8.12
CA GLU A 77 4.73 -10.04 -7.07
C GLU A 77 4.63 -8.61 -6.51
N ARG A 78 4.54 -7.61 -7.39
CA ARG A 78 4.40 -6.21 -6.97
C ARG A 78 3.12 -6.02 -6.17
N ILE A 79 2.00 -6.59 -6.61
CA ILE A 79 0.73 -6.47 -5.90
C ILE A 79 0.80 -7.12 -4.53
N ARG A 80 1.39 -8.31 -4.42
CA ARG A 80 1.60 -8.98 -3.13
C ARG A 80 2.38 -8.10 -2.15
N SER A 81 3.43 -7.42 -2.63
CA SER A 81 4.20 -6.48 -1.80
C SER A 81 3.36 -5.31 -1.29
N MET A 82 2.48 -4.77 -2.15
CA MET A 82 1.59 -3.66 -1.79
C MET A 82 0.49 -4.11 -0.84
N HIS A 83 -0.06 -5.31 -1.03
CA HIS A 83 -1.09 -5.86 -0.15
C HIS A 83 -0.56 -6.03 1.28
N THR A 84 0.65 -6.58 1.45
CA THR A 84 1.31 -6.69 2.77
C THR A 84 1.51 -5.32 3.42
N LEU A 85 1.93 -4.32 2.65
CA LEU A 85 2.10 -2.97 3.16
C LEU A 85 0.77 -2.34 3.59
N GLU A 86 -0.29 -2.52 2.81
CA GLU A 86 -1.61 -2.01 3.13
C GLU A 86 -2.20 -2.65 4.38
N LEU A 87 -2.03 -3.97 4.55
CA LEU A 87 -2.40 -4.67 5.79
C LEU A 87 -1.65 -4.11 7.00
N SER A 88 -0.33 -3.91 6.88
CA SER A 88 0.48 -3.28 7.93
C SER A 88 -0.01 -1.86 8.27
N ASN A 89 -0.39 -1.07 7.26
CA ASN A 89 -0.94 0.27 7.47
C ASN A 89 -2.28 0.24 8.21
N ILE A 90 -3.13 -0.76 7.92
CA ILE A 90 -4.41 -0.98 8.61
C ILE A 90 -4.15 -1.35 10.07
N ASP A 91 -3.27 -2.32 10.33
CA ASP A 91 -2.92 -2.76 11.67
C ASP A 91 -2.32 -1.62 12.50
N PHE A 92 -1.41 -0.84 11.88
CA PHE A 92 -0.85 0.35 12.47
C PHE A 92 -1.94 1.37 12.82
N SER A 93 -2.89 1.61 11.92
CA SER A 93 -3.94 2.62 12.10
C SER A 93 -5.02 2.21 13.10
N LEU A 94 -5.37 0.92 13.15
CA LEU A 94 -6.48 0.36 13.93
C LEU A 94 -6.05 -0.32 15.23
N MET A 95 -4.80 -0.12 15.65
CA MET A 95 -4.27 -0.67 16.89
C MET A 95 -5.23 -0.42 18.08
N PRO A 96 -5.55 -1.45 18.88
CA PRO A 96 -6.45 -1.29 20.02
C PRO A 96 -5.85 -0.34 21.05
N ASN A 97 -6.71 0.33 21.81
CA ASN A 97 -6.27 1.22 22.88
C ASN A 97 -5.38 0.44 23.87
N GLY A 98 -4.20 0.97 24.15
CA GLY A 98 -3.23 0.35 25.05
C GLY A 98 -1.81 0.89 24.86
N PRO A 99 -0.82 0.32 25.56
CA PRO A 99 0.55 0.84 25.58
C PRO A 99 1.20 0.94 24.19
N ALA A 100 0.93 -0.03 23.31
CA ALA A 100 1.46 -0.02 21.95
C ALA A 100 0.89 1.14 21.11
N GLN A 101 -0.41 1.46 21.29
CA GLN A 101 -1.07 2.55 20.59
C GLN A 101 -0.59 3.91 21.12
N GLU A 102 -0.36 4.02 22.44
CA GLU A 102 0.22 5.22 23.05
C GLU A 102 1.64 5.48 22.56
N ALA A 103 2.48 4.45 22.50
CA ALA A 103 3.85 4.55 21.97
C ALA A 103 3.87 4.96 20.49
N ARG A 104 2.96 4.41 19.68
CA ARG A 104 2.78 4.83 18.27
C ARG A 104 2.43 6.31 18.21
N ASP A 105 1.40 6.73 18.95
CA ASP A 105 0.91 8.10 18.95
C ASP A 105 1.98 9.11 19.42
N GLU A 106 2.79 8.75 20.41
CA GLU A 106 3.92 9.54 20.88
C GLU A 106 4.99 9.67 19.79
N SER A 107 5.39 8.57 19.16
CA SER A 107 6.32 8.59 18.04
C SER A 107 5.85 9.49 16.89
N LEU A 108 4.55 9.44 16.54
CA LEU A 108 3.99 10.33 15.52
C LEU A 108 3.96 11.80 15.94
N LYS A 109 3.74 12.11 17.23
CA LYS A 109 3.79 13.48 17.75
C LYS A 109 5.21 14.04 17.68
N GLU A 110 6.20 13.27 18.12
CA GLU A 110 7.60 13.68 18.06
C GLU A 110 8.06 13.99 16.65
N ARG A 111 7.64 13.18 15.66
CA ARG A 111 7.97 13.42 14.25
C ARG A 111 7.34 14.68 13.70
N ARG A 112 6.06 14.90 14.02
CA ARG A 112 5.38 16.16 13.65
C ARG A 112 6.15 17.35 14.21
N ASP A 113 6.57 17.29 15.48
CA ASP A 113 7.25 18.40 16.14
C ASP A 113 8.67 18.62 15.59
N LYS A 114 9.28 17.59 15.00
CA LYS A 114 10.55 17.65 14.24
C LYS A 114 10.36 17.93 12.75
N GLU A 115 9.14 18.17 12.28
CA GLU A 115 8.78 18.37 10.87
C GLU A 115 9.24 17.23 9.93
N LEU A 116 9.33 16.00 10.45
CA LEU A 116 9.71 14.83 9.67
C LEU A 116 8.48 14.20 8.98
N ASN A 117 8.65 13.68 7.76
CA ASN A 117 7.54 13.05 7.04
C ASN A 117 7.08 11.78 7.76
N ALA A 118 5.77 11.58 7.92
CA ALA A 118 5.25 10.39 8.59
C ALA A 118 5.52 9.08 7.82
N LEU A 119 5.82 9.18 6.52
CA LEU A 119 5.98 8.05 5.60
C LEU A 119 7.41 7.53 5.46
N ASP A 120 8.42 8.23 6.00
CA ASP A 120 9.82 7.79 5.85
C ASP A 120 10.09 6.44 6.55
N PHE A 121 9.19 5.99 7.41
CA PHE A 121 9.24 4.64 7.99
C PHE A 121 9.00 3.49 7.00
N ILE A 122 8.38 3.75 5.84
CA ILE A 122 7.90 2.71 4.92
C ILE A 122 8.98 2.22 3.94
N GLY A 123 10.17 2.85 3.89
CA GLY A 123 11.16 2.45 2.87
C GLY A 123 12.62 2.79 3.13
N SER A 124 13.00 3.62 4.10
CA SER A 124 14.41 3.97 4.28
C SER A 124 15.12 3.04 5.27
N LYS A 125 15.32 1.79 4.87
CA LYS A 125 16.64 1.16 5.04
C LYS A 125 17.32 1.13 3.68
N GLU A 126 17.54 2.31 3.12
CA GLU A 126 18.49 2.53 2.04
C GLU A 126 19.64 3.32 2.66
N GLY A 127 20.83 2.74 2.57
CA GLY A 127 21.92 2.95 3.53
C GLY A 127 22.41 4.38 3.67
N ASP A 128 22.66 4.74 4.93
CA ASP A 128 23.92 5.39 5.30
C ASP A 128 25.08 4.60 4.68
N ASN A 129 25.49 4.97 3.46
CA ASN A 129 26.78 4.65 2.83
C ASN A 129 26.95 5.45 1.53
N LYS A 130 26.72 6.76 1.58
CA LYS A 130 26.98 7.69 0.45
C LYS A 130 28.41 8.26 0.42
N GLU A 131 29.36 7.73 1.19
CA GLU A 131 30.74 8.23 1.19
C GLU A 131 31.84 7.26 0.72
N GLU A 132 31.55 6.02 0.31
CA GLU A 132 32.61 5.08 -0.11
C GLU A 132 32.67 4.70 -1.61
N MET A 133 31.79 5.22 -2.47
CA MET A 133 31.76 4.84 -3.89
C MET A 133 32.30 5.89 -4.88
N ASP A 134 33.06 6.88 -4.40
CA ASP A 134 33.67 7.92 -5.26
C ASP A 134 35.19 7.72 -5.51
N ILE A 135 35.79 6.62 -5.01
CA ILE A 135 37.24 6.36 -5.16
C ILE A 135 37.56 5.21 -6.13
N SER A 136 36.60 4.38 -6.54
CA SER A 136 36.88 3.20 -7.39
C SER A 136 36.72 3.41 -8.90
N MET A 137 36.38 4.60 -9.40
CA MET A 137 36.21 4.85 -10.84
C MET A 137 37.20 5.87 -11.43
N ARG A 138 38.35 6.04 -10.78
CA ARG A 138 39.53 6.74 -11.32
C ARG A 138 40.79 5.91 -11.17
N LEU A 139 40.82 4.73 -11.78
CA LEU A 139 42.03 4.09 -12.33
C LEU A 139 41.62 3.20 -13.51
#